data_AF-D2SNS4-F1
#
_entry.id   AF-D2SNS4-F1
#
_cell.length_a   1.000
_cell.length_b   1.000
_cell.length_c   1.000
_cell.angle_alpha   90.00
_cell.angle_beta   90.00
_cell.angle_gamma   90.00
#
_symmetry.space_group_name_H-M   'P 1'
#
loop_
_entity.id
_entity.type
_entity.pdbx_description
1 polymer ?
#
loop_
_entity_poly.entity_id
_entity_poly.type
_entity_poly.pdbx_seq_one_letter_code
_entity_poly.pdbx_strand_id
1 'polypeptide(L)'
;MTSLLRKYCFKRKSKQRFNQKVYDKSDYDESYAPTKKVLGWVAIRMTHNISDNATKWWDRFYWFEMFNLFLAGPSELVSMVSTAYEAQTFRDSIKVFRMMPCFGCVVLSMFKSINMVIHRPVFENLTNELRAMWPQGEVSDEEHEIISGALKQLNIIVKGYYWCNNALLISFLSPPYFITIARYFGHDSPMGLHFLYWLPFNP
;
A
#
# COMPACT_ATOMS: atom_id res chain seq x y z
N MET A 1 -8.46 -17.62 -26.67
CA MET A 1 -8.55 -16.68 -25.52
C MET A 1 -8.72 -17.38 -24.15
N THR A 2 -8.35 -18.65 -23.98
CA THR A 2 -8.51 -19.42 -22.73
C THR A 2 -7.22 -19.63 -21.93
N SER A 3 -6.09 -19.08 -22.40
CA SER A 3 -4.75 -19.32 -21.82
C SER A 3 -4.41 -18.41 -20.61
N LEU A 4 -4.90 -17.17 -20.58
CA LEU A 4 -4.58 -16.22 -19.51
C LEU A 4 -5.33 -16.52 -18.19
N LEU A 5 -6.57 -17.01 -18.27
CA LEU A 5 -7.34 -17.44 -17.10
C LEU A 5 -6.72 -18.67 -16.40
N ARG A 6 -6.09 -19.57 -17.16
CA ARG A 6 -5.38 -20.73 -16.61
C ARG A 6 -4.12 -20.34 -15.84
N LYS A 7 -3.51 -19.20 -16.17
CA LYS A 7 -2.36 -18.64 -15.43
C LYS A 7 -2.77 -18.04 -14.07
N TYR A 8 -4.04 -17.64 -13.92
CA TYR A 8 -4.62 -17.31 -12.61
C TYR A 8 -5.08 -18.56 -11.81
N CYS A 9 -5.17 -19.73 -12.44
CA CYS A 9 -5.38 -21.02 -11.77
C CYS A 9 -4.13 -21.58 -11.06
N PHE A 10 -3.06 -20.79 -10.89
CA PHE A 10 -1.93 -21.10 -9.99
C PHE A 10 -2.29 -21.15 -8.50
N LYS A 11 -3.59 -21.18 -8.16
CA LYS A 11 -4.12 -21.57 -6.84
C LYS A 11 -3.93 -23.07 -6.51
N ARG A 12 -3.41 -23.91 -7.40
CA ARG A 12 -3.29 -25.36 -7.14
C ARG A 12 -2.04 -25.75 -6.33
N LYS A 13 -0.90 -25.03 -6.46
CA LYS A 13 0.30 -25.35 -5.66
C LYS A 13 0.18 -24.91 -4.19
N SER A 14 -0.42 -23.75 -3.93
CA SER A 14 -0.63 -23.25 -2.56
C SER A 14 -1.57 -24.15 -1.75
N LYS A 15 -2.68 -24.62 -2.35
CA LYS A 15 -3.65 -25.49 -1.65
C LYS A 15 -3.09 -26.85 -1.25
N GLN A 16 -2.04 -27.32 -1.93
CA GLN A 16 -1.44 -28.64 -1.69
C GLN A 16 -0.36 -28.62 -0.60
N ARG A 17 0.29 -27.46 -0.36
CA ARG A 17 1.26 -27.27 0.74
C ARG A 17 0.59 -27.07 2.11
N PHE A 18 -0.61 -26.48 2.16
CA PHE A 18 -1.31 -26.25 3.44
C PHE A 18 -1.70 -27.55 4.19
N ASN A 19 -1.67 -28.71 3.54
CA ASN A 19 -1.92 -30.02 4.17
C ASN A 19 -0.62 -30.82 4.42
N GLN A 20 0.55 -30.24 4.12
CA GLN A 20 1.82 -30.88 4.43
C GLN A 20 2.28 -30.40 5.81
N LYS A 21 2.58 -31.35 6.71
CA LYS A 21 3.14 -31.07 8.04
C LYS A 21 4.61 -30.64 7.99
N VAL A 22 5.16 -30.47 6.78
CA VAL A 22 6.55 -30.11 6.56
C VAL A 22 6.61 -28.63 6.24
N TYR A 23 7.20 -27.85 7.14
CA TYR A 23 7.41 -26.42 6.97
C TYR A 23 8.86 -26.13 6.61
N ASP A 24 9.05 -25.10 5.78
CA ASP A 24 10.36 -24.55 5.49
C ASP A 24 10.36 -23.02 5.72
N LYS A 25 11.56 -22.45 5.94
CA LYS A 25 11.74 -20.99 6.05
C LYS A 25 11.29 -20.26 4.79
N SER A 26 11.29 -20.94 3.64
CA SER A 26 10.75 -20.38 2.40
C SER A 26 9.25 -20.06 2.49
N ASP A 27 8.47 -20.83 3.24
CA ASP A 27 7.03 -20.57 3.42
C ASP A 27 6.78 -19.29 4.21
N TYR A 28 7.64 -19.00 5.21
CA TYR A 28 7.64 -17.71 5.90
C TYR A 28 8.03 -16.57 4.96
N ASP A 29 9.10 -16.72 4.17
CA ASP A 29 9.54 -15.67 3.25
C ASP A 29 8.45 -15.32 2.21
N GLU A 30 7.67 -16.31 1.77
CA GLU A 30 6.52 -16.12 0.88
C GLU A 30 5.38 -15.32 1.51
N SER A 31 5.09 -15.50 2.81
CA SER A 31 4.00 -14.75 3.47
C SER A 31 4.27 -13.24 3.56
N TYR A 32 5.54 -12.85 3.64
CA TYR A 32 5.96 -11.43 3.70
C TYR A 32 6.23 -10.81 2.33
N ALA A 33 6.31 -11.61 1.25
CA ALA A 33 6.66 -11.12 -0.08
C ALA A 33 5.75 -9.98 -0.60
N PRO A 34 4.40 -10.03 -0.44
CA PRO A 34 3.53 -8.93 -0.86
C PRO A 34 3.82 -7.63 -0.09
N THR A 35 4.04 -7.73 1.22
CA THR A 35 4.34 -6.59 2.09
C THR A 35 5.69 -5.97 1.72
N LYS A 36 6.74 -6.80 1.54
CA LYS A 36 8.06 -6.35 1.07
C LYS A 36 7.98 -5.66 -0.28
N LYS A 37 7.15 -6.19 -1.20
CA LYS A 37 6.90 -5.56 -2.50
C LYS A 37 6.31 -4.17 -2.30
N VAL A 38 5.21 -4.02 -1.56
CA VAL A 38 4.58 -2.71 -1.32
C VAL A 38 5.55 -1.71 -0.69
N LEU A 39 6.32 -2.11 0.32
CA LEU A 39 7.33 -1.24 0.94
C LEU A 39 8.37 -0.76 -0.08
N GLY A 40 8.79 -1.64 -1.00
CA GLY A 40 9.69 -1.29 -2.09
C GLY A 40 9.13 -0.22 -3.05
N TRP A 41 7.81 -0.16 -3.27
CA TRP A 41 7.19 0.91 -4.07
C TRP A 41 7.29 2.27 -3.39
N VAL A 42 7.32 2.30 -2.06
CA VAL A 42 7.47 3.52 -1.25
C VAL A 42 8.94 3.77 -0.89
N ALA A 43 9.87 3.16 -1.61
CA ALA A 43 11.31 3.26 -1.38
C ALA A 43 11.80 2.80 0.00
N ILE A 44 10.97 2.08 0.77
CA ILE A 44 11.34 1.52 2.07
C ILE A 44 11.77 0.08 1.84
N ARG A 45 13.05 -0.22 2.08
CA ARG A 45 13.57 -1.56 1.90
C ARG A 45 14.03 -2.13 3.23
N MET A 46 13.36 -3.21 3.65
CA MET A 46 13.62 -3.93 4.90
C MET A 46 14.44 -5.19 4.56
N THR A 47 15.76 -5.05 4.38
CA THR A 47 16.62 -6.19 4.00
C THR A 47 18.05 -5.98 4.52
N HIS A 48 18.50 -6.92 5.35
CA HIS A 48 19.80 -6.86 6.02
C HIS A 48 21.01 -7.08 5.08
N ASN A 49 20.81 -7.67 3.89
CA ASN A 49 21.89 -8.05 2.94
C ASN A 49 21.98 -7.11 1.72
N ILE A 50 21.90 -5.80 1.93
CA ILE A 50 22.04 -4.81 0.85
C ILE A 50 23.43 -4.17 0.97
N SER A 51 24.07 -3.92 -0.17
CA SER A 51 25.32 -3.16 -0.20
C SER A 51 25.11 -1.72 0.28
N ASP A 52 26.06 -1.17 1.03
CA ASP A 52 25.98 0.18 1.59
C ASP A 52 25.64 1.25 0.55
N ASN A 53 26.14 1.08 -0.68
CA ASN A 53 25.84 1.99 -1.79
C ASN A 53 24.39 1.93 -2.24
N ALA A 54 23.80 0.74 -2.32
CA ALA A 54 22.40 0.60 -2.66
C ALA A 54 21.51 1.18 -1.55
N THR A 55 21.84 0.95 -0.27
CA THR A 55 21.12 1.55 0.86
C THR A 55 21.10 3.08 0.78
N LYS A 56 22.25 3.71 0.49
CA LYS A 56 22.34 5.18 0.31
C LYS A 56 21.47 5.72 -0.83
N TRP A 57 21.34 4.98 -1.94
CA TRP A 57 20.48 5.40 -3.06
C TRP A 57 19.00 5.26 -2.72
N TRP A 58 18.62 4.17 -2.06
CA TRP A 58 17.24 3.96 -1.59
C TRP A 58 16.82 5.01 -0.57
N ASP A 59 17.68 5.33 0.39
CA ASP A 59 17.37 6.35 1.39
C ASP A 59 17.28 7.75 0.76
N ARG A 60 18.14 8.07 -0.23
CA ARG A 60 18.01 9.31 -1.01
C ARG A 60 16.68 9.37 -1.76
N PHE A 61 16.29 8.28 -2.42
CA PHE A 61 15.02 8.21 -3.14
C PHE A 61 13.82 8.34 -2.19
N TYR A 62 13.86 7.68 -1.03
CA TYR A 62 12.84 7.83 0.01
C TYR A 62 12.70 9.28 0.49
N TRP A 63 13.82 9.94 0.82
CA TRP A 63 13.77 11.33 1.28
C TRP A 63 13.31 12.31 0.18
N PHE A 64 13.64 12.03 -1.08
CA PHE A 64 13.12 12.78 -2.22
C PHE A 64 11.59 12.67 -2.32
N GLU A 65 11.04 11.46 -2.28
CA GLU A 65 9.59 11.22 -2.28
C GLU A 65 8.90 11.86 -1.05
N MET A 66 9.51 11.73 0.13
CA MET A 66 9.00 12.36 1.36
C MET A 66 9.01 13.87 1.29
N PHE A 67 10.02 14.48 0.68
CA PHE A 67 10.08 15.93 0.46
C PHE A 67 8.97 16.40 -0.50
N ASN A 68 8.72 15.66 -1.58
CA ASN A 68 7.60 15.94 -2.48
C ASN A 68 6.25 15.86 -1.74
N LEU A 69 6.04 14.82 -0.93
CA LEU A 69 4.84 14.70 -0.10
C LEU A 69 4.71 15.84 0.94
N PHE A 70 5.84 16.29 1.50
CA PHE A 70 5.85 17.41 2.43
C PHE A 70 5.51 18.75 1.77
N LEU A 71 5.87 18.94 0.48
CA LEU A 71 5.44 20.12 -0.29
C LEU A 71 3.99 20.03 -0.75
N ALA A 72 3.55 18.82 -1.13
CA ALA A 72 2.18 18.50 -1.50
C ALA A 72 1.17 18.72 -0.35
N GLY A 73 1.56 18.35 0.87
CA GLY A 73 0.68 18.40 2.05
C GLY A 73 0.08 19.79 2.32
N PRO A 74 0.89 20.86 2.43
CA PRO A 74 0.39 22.23 2.60
C PRO A 74 -0.49 22.70 1.45
N SER A 75 -0.21 22.31 0.20
CA SER A 75 -1.03 22.65 -0.98
C SER A 75 -2.44 22.05 -0.88
N GLU A 76 -2.54 20.77 -0.50
CA GLU A 76 -3.81 20.10 -0.24
C GLU A 76 -4.54 20.68 0.99
N LEU A 77 -3.80 21.08 2.04
CA LEU A 77 -4.38 21.75 3.20
C LEU A 77 -5.00 23.11 2.82
N VAL A 78 -4.29 23.92 2.03
CA VAL A 78 -4.80 25.21 1.52
C VAL A 78 -6.02 24.99 0.64
N SER A 79 -5.98 24.01 -0.27
CA SER A 79 -7.10 23.62 -1.14
C SER A 79 -8.34 23.21 -0.34
N MET A 80 -8.14 22.42 0.72
CA MET A 80 -9.23 22.01 1.61
C MET A 80 -9.80 23.18 2.41
N VAL A 81 -8.95 24.08 2.93
CA VAL A 81 -9.36 25.26 3.69
C VAL A 81 -10.09 26.27 2.80
N SER A 82 -9.60 26.54 1.59
CA SER A 82 -10.28 27.42 0.64
C SER A 82 -11.64 26.85 0.24
N THR A 83 -11.70 25.55 -0.08
CA THR A 83 -12.97 24.87 -0.39
C THR A 83 -13.95 24.92 0.79
N ALA A 84 -13.45 24.80 2.03
CA ALA A 84 -14.28 24.91 3.22
C ALA A 84 -14.78 26.34 3.48
N TYR A 85 -13.97 27.36 3.18
CA TYR A 85 -14.33 28.77 3.32
C TYR A 85 -15.34 29.22 2.24
N GLU A 86 -15.19 28.71 1.02
CA GLU A 86 -16.08 28.99 -0.12
C GLU A 86 -17.36 28.14 -0.12
N ALA A 87 -17.44 27.11 0.73
CA ALA A 87 -18.59 26.21 0.79
C ALA A 87 -19.82 26.93 1.37
N GLN A 88 -20.71 27.40 0.49
CA GLN A 88 -21.99 27.99 0.86
C GLN A 88 -23.15 26.98 0.83
N THR A 89 -22.98 25.83 0.16
CA THR A 89 -24.02 24.80 0.00
C THR A 89 -23.61 23.45 0.59
N PHE A 90 -24.60 22.64 1.00
CA PHE A 90 -24.37 21.27 1.49
C PHE A 90 -23.60 20.40 0.48
N ARG A 91 -23.79 20.65 -0.82
CA ARG A 91 -23.09 19.95 -1.91
C ARG A 91 -21.60 20.28 -1.97
N ASP A 92 -21.21 21.49 -1.57
CA ASP A 92 -19.81 21.90 -1.45
C ASP A 92 -19.19 21.38 -0.15
N SER A 93 -19.95 21.31 0.94
CA SER A 93 -19.50 20.66 2.17
C SER A 93 -19.15 19.17 1.96
N ILE A 94 -19.90 18.45 1.12
CA ILE A 94 -19.59 17.05 0.74
C ILE A 94 -18.21 16.94 0.06
N LYS A 95 -17.76 17.96 -0.67
CA LYS A 95 -16.42 17.95 -1.29
C LYS A 95 -15.33 17.97 -0.22
N VAL A 96 -15.49 18.82 0.81
CA VAL A 96 -14.56 18.90 1.95
C VAL A 96 -14.49 17.57 2.71
N PHE A 97 -15.65 16.95 3.00
CA PHE A 97 -15.71 15.65 3.68
C PHE A 97 -15.07 14.51 2.87
N ARG A 98 -14.97 14.63 1.55
CA ARG A 98 -14.26 13.65 0.71
C ARG A 98 -12.74 13.85 0.72
N MET A 99 -12.27 15.09 0.90
CA MET A 99 -10.82 15.41 0.93
C MET A 99 -10.18 15.08 2.29
N MET A 100 -10.90 15.29 3.39
CA MET A 100 -10.37 15.20 4.75
C MET A 100 -9.80 13.81 5.13
N PRO A 101 -10.44 12.67 4.85
CA PRO A 101 -9.88 11.35 5.18
C PRO A 101 -8.60 11.06 4.40
N CYS A 102 -8.52 11.54 3.15
CA CYS A 102 -7.37 11.31 2.28
C CYS A 102 -6.13 12.03 2.82
N PHE A 103 -6.28 13.31 3.17
CA PHE A 103 -5.21 14.08 3.78
C PHE A 103 -4.76 13.46 5.11
N GLY A 104 -5.70 13.09 5.99
CA GLY A 104 -5.41 12.43 7.26
C GLY A 104 -4.64 11.11 7.09
N CYS A 105 -5.07 10.25 6.16
CA CYS A 105 -4.37 9.01 5.84
C CYS A 105 -2.96 9.25 5.27
N VAL A 106 -2.76 10.29 4.45
CA VAL A 106 -1.43 10.65 3.94
C VAL A 106 -0.50 11.07 5.07
N VAL A 107 -0.94 11.97 5.96
CA VAL A 107 -0.16 12.44 7.10
C VAL A 107 0.21 11.27 8.04
N LEU A 108 -0.76 10.41 8.38
CA LEU A 108 -0.50 9.22 9.20
C LEU A 108 0.49 8.26 8.52
N SER A 109 0.38 8.10 7.21
CA SER A 109 1.29 7.26 6.43
C SER A 109 2.72 7.82 6.42
N MET A 110 2.87 9.15 6.34
CA MET A 110 4.16 9.84 6.42
C MET A 110 4.82 9.63 7.79
N PHE A 111 4.08 9.82 8.90
CA PHE A 111 4.63 9.57 10.23
C PHE A 111 5.03 8.09 10.40
N LYS A 112 4.19 7.16 9.93
CA LYS A 112 4.48 5.73 9.99
C LYS A 112 5.71 5.36 9.17
N SER A 113 5.86 5.90 7.96
CA SER A 113 7.02 5.62 7.10
C SER A 113 8.30 6.17 7.71
N ILE A 114 8.28 7.40 8.27
CA ILE A 114 9.43 8.00 8.95
C ILE A 114 9.84 7.12 10.14
N ASN A 115 8.87 6.69 10.95
CA ASN A 115 9.12 5.82 12.10
C ASN A 115 9.77 4.49 11.67
N MET A 116 9.31 3.91 10.56
CA MET A 116 9.90 2.70 9.98
C MET A 116 11.32 2.90 9.46
N VAL A 117 11.65 4.07 8.90
CA VAL A 117 13.01 4.36 8.40
C VAL A 117 13.98 4.62 9.56
N ILE A 118 13.56 5.39 10.57
CA ILE A 118 14.40 5.69 11.75
C ILE A 118 14.68 4.41 12.56
N HIS A 119 13.66 3.59 12.78
CA HIS A 119 13.79 2.33 13.55
C HIS A 119 13.89 1.10 12.64
N ARG A 120 14.39 1.26 11.41
CA ARG A 120 14.62 0.15 10.47
C ARG A 120 15.30 -1.07 11.11
N PRO A 121 16.40 -0.96 11.90
CA PRO A 121 17.04 -2.14 12.49
C PRO A 121 16.12 -2.91 13.45
N VAL A 122 15.23 -2.22 14.18
CA VAL A 122 14.29 -2.86 15.11
C VAL A 122 13.29 -3.73 14.35
N PHE A 123 12.69 -3.18 13.29
CA PHE A 123 11.72 -3.92 12.47
C PHE A 123 12.37 -5.06 11.67
N GLU A 124 13.59 -4.87 11.20
CA GLU A 124 14.36 -5.93 10.54
C GLU A 124 14.72 -7.06 11.50
N ASN A 125 15.20 -6.74 12.70
CA ASN A 125 15.47 -7.73 13.73
C ASN A 125 14.22 -8.51 14.11
N LEU A 126 13.09 -7.83 14.34
CA LEU A 126 11.83 -8.51 14.64
C LEU A 126 11.44 -9.50 13.54
N THR A 127 11.60 -9.11 12.28
CA THR A 127 11.27 -9.97 11.14
C THR A 127 12.23 -11.17 11.04
N ASN A 128 13.52 -10.96 11.35
CA ASN A 128 14.54 -11.99 11.32
C ASN A 128 14.42 -12.97 12.49
N GLU A 129 14.10 -12.49 13.68
CA GLU A 129 13.85 -13.32 14.87
C GLU A 129 12.61 -14.20 14.67
N LEU A 130 11.51 -13.63 14.17
CA LEU A 130 10.32 -14.39 13.79
C LEU A 130 10.63 -15.46 12.72
N ARG A 131 11.47 -15.12 11.74
CA ARG A 131 11.95 -16.09 10.73
C ARG A 131 12.83 -17.19 11.34
N ALA A 132 13.62 -16.86 12.35
CA ALA A 132 14.50 -17.81 13.04
C ALA A 132 13.70 -18.79 13.91
N MET A 133 12.60 -18.33 14.50
CA MET A 133 11.66 -19.15 15.27
C MET A 133 10.73 -20.02 14.39
N TRP A 134 10.77 -19.85 13.07
CA TRP A 134 9.91 -20.62 12.16
C TRP A 134 10.29 -22.10 12.16
N PRO A 135 9.33 -23.02 12.31
CA PRO A 135 9.61 -24.46 12.33
C PRO A 135 10.22 -24.92 11.02
N GLN A 136 11.11 -25.91 11.12
CA GLN A 136 11.77 -26.53 9.98
C GLN A 136 11.58 -28.04 10.04
N GLY A 137 11.09 -28.63 8.96
CA GLY A 137 10.80 -30.06 8.90
C GLY A 137 9.39 -30.40 9.36
N GLU A 138 9.21 -31.64 9.82
CA GLU A 138 7.90 -32.18 10.20
C GLU A 138 7.52 -31.72 11.62
N VAL A 139 6.31 -31.18 11.76
CA VAL A 139 5.73 -30.74 13.04
C VAL A 139 4.55 -31.62 13.44
N SER A 140 4.24 -31.60 14.74
CA SER A 140 3.10 -32.33 15.30
C SER A 140 1.77 -31.82 14.74
N ASP A 141 0.71 -32.64 14.89
CA ASP A 141 -0.64 -32.29 14.44
C ASP A 141 -1.16 -31.02 15.13
N GLU A 142 -0.91 -30.88 16.43
CA GLU A 142 -1.33 -29.73 17.23
C GLU A 142 -0.63 -28.44 16.77
N GLU A 143 0.69 -28.50 16.56
CA GLU A 143 1.46 -27.36 16.06
C GLU A 143 1.04 -26.97 14.63
N HIS A 144 0.81 -27.96 13.76
CA HIS A 144 0.34 -27.71 12.40
C HIS A 144 -1.03 -27.02 12.38
N GLU A 145 -1.97 -27.41 13.25
CA GLU A 145 -3.28 -26.78 13.36
C GLU A 145 -3.17 -25.31 13.80
N ILE A 146 -2.34 -25.02 14.80
CA ILE A 146 -2.10 -23.65 15.29
C ILE A 146 -1.46 -22.79 14.18
N ILE A 147 -0.40 -23.27 13.55
CA ILE A 147 0.35 -22.52 12.54
C ILE A 147 -0.52 -22.28 11.30
N SER A 148 -1.21 -23.32 10.81
CA SER A 148 -2.06 -23.21 9.63
C SER A 148 -3.26 -22.28 9.88
N GLY A 149 -3.85 -22.32 11.09
CA GLY A 149 -4.90 -21.41 11.53
C GLY A 149 -4.45 -19.96 11.54
N ALA A 150 -3.32 -19.68 12.20
CA ALA A 150 -2.74 -18.34 12.28
C ALA A 150 -2.34 -17.79 10.90
N LEU A 151 -1.67 -18.61 10.06
CA LEU A 151 -1.30 -18.24 8.70
C LEU A 151 -2.51 -17.96 7.82
N LYS A 152 -3.59 -18.72 7.98
CA LYS A 152 -4.84 -18.49 7.23
C LYS A 152 -5.45 -17.14 7.59
N GLN A 153 -5.53 -16.83 8.89
CA GLN A 153 -6.03 -15.53 9.36
C GLN A 153 -5.14 -14.38 8.89
N LEU A 154 -3.82 -14.51 9.05
CA LEU A 154 -2.86 -13.50 8.59
C LEU A 154 -2.97 -13.28 7.08
N ASN A 155 -3.05 -14.35 6.29
CA ASN A 155 -3.21 -14.24 4.85
C ASN A 155 -4.53 -13.57 4.44
N ILE A 156 -5.62 -13.83 5.16
CA ILE A 156 -6.91 -13.16 4.90
C ILE A 156 -6.77 -11.67 5.15
N ILE A 157 -6.18 -11.28 6.29
CA ILE A 157 -5.98 -9.88 6.66
C ILE A 157 -5.07 -9.18 5.65
N VAL A 158 -3.89 -9.73 5.38
CA VAL A 158 -2.89 -9.14 4.47
C VAL A 158 -3.44 -9.01 3.04
N LYS A 159 -4.11 -10.06 2.52
CA LYS A 159 -4.72 -10.00 1.19
C LYS A 159 -5.90 -9.04 1.17
N GLY A 160 -6.71 -9.01 2.23
CA GLY A 160 -7.80 -8.06 2.41
C GLY A 160 -7.29 -6.62 2.30
N TYR A 161 -6.32 -6.24 3.13
CA TYR A 161 -5.69 -4.92 3.08
C TYR A 161 -5.07 -4.61 1.71
N TYR A 162 -4.37 -5.58 1.10
CA TYR A 162 -3.79 -5.39 -0.23
C TYR A 162 -4.86 -5.09 -1.29
N TRP A 163 -5.95 -5.85 -1.33
CA TRP A 163 -7.05 -5.62 -2.28
C TRP A 163 -7.81 -4.34 -1.98
N CYS A 164 -8.07 -4.02 -0.72
CA CYS A 164 -8.70 -2.77 -0.33
C CYS A 164 -7.87 -1.55 -0.78
N ASN A 165 -6.55 -1.56 -0.56
CA ASN A 165 -5.67 -0.48 -1.02
C ASN A 165 -5.66 -0.35 -2.55
N ASN A 166 -5.63 -1.47 -3.29
CA ASN A 166 -5.70 -1.41 -4.75
C ASN A 166 -7.07 -0.93 -5.26
N ALA A 167 -8.17 -1.37 -4.65
CA ALA A 167 -9.51 -0.90 -5.00
C ALA A 167 -9.66 0.60 -4.72
N LEU A 168 -9.10 1.07 -3.60
CA LEU A 168 -9.06 2.47 -3.24
C LEU A 168 -8.24 3.29 -4.24
N LEU A 169 -7.05 2.81 -4.63
CA LEU A 169 -6.24 3.42 -5.68
C LEU A 169 -7.01 3.54 -7.00
N ILE A 170 -7.68 2.48 -7.45
CA ILE A 170 -8.50 2.50 -8.68
C ILE A 170 -9.65 3.49 -8.53
N SER A 171 -10.31 3.52 -7.38
CA SER A 171 -11.40 4.47 -7.10
C SER A 171 -10.93 5.91 -7.20
N PHE A 172 -9.71 6.23 -6.74
CA PHE A 172 -9.12 7.57 -6.86
C PHE A 172 -8.62 7.88 -8.27
N LEU A 173 -8.14 6.88 -9.02
CA LEU A 173 -7.71 7.05 -10.39
C LEU A 173 -8.87 7.16 -11.39
N SER A 174 -10.04 6.64 -11.06
CA SER A 174 -11.18 6.57 -11.98
C SER A 174 -11.82 7.90 -12.40
N PRO A 175 -11.98 8.93 -11.55
CA PRO A 175 -12.82 10.09 -11.87
C PRO A 175 -12.37 10.88 -13.12
N PRO A 176 -11.07 11.14 -13.35
CA PRO A 176 -10.61 11.83 -14.55
C PRO A 176 -10.90 11.06 -15.85
N TYR A 177 -10.88 9.72 -15.81
CA TYR A 177 -11.26 8.90 -16.97
C TYR A 177 -12.75 9.03 -17.28
N PHE A 178 -13.61 9.00 -16.25
CA PHE A 178 -15.04 9.22 -16.44
C PHE A 178 -15.37 10.62 -16.96
N ILE A 179 -14.68 11.65 -16.47
CA ILE A 179 -14.83 13.04 -16.96
C ILE A 179 -14.39 13.16 -18.42
N THR A 180 -13.28 12.51 -18.80
CA THR A 180 -12.81 12.49 -20.20
C THR A 180 -13.82 11.82 -21.12
N ILE A 181 -14.40 10.69 -20.70
CA ILE A 181 -15.45 10.00 -21.45
C ILE A 181 -16.70 10.88 -21.56
N ALA A 182 -17.13 11.52 -20.47
CA ALA A 182 -18.30 12.40 -20.48
C ALA A 182 -18.12 13.60 -21.42
N ARG A 183 -16.92 14.21 -21.46
CA ARG A 183 -16.57 15.26 -22.43
C ARG A 183 -16.62 14.76 -23.87
N TYR A 184 -16.14 13.54 -24.12
CA TYR A 184 -16.23 12.94 -25.45
C TYR A 184 -17.69 12.79 -25.93
N PHE A 185 -18.62 12.56 -25.01
CA PHE A 185 -20.07 12.53 -25.29
C PHE A 185 -20.75 13.92 -25.26
N GLY A 186 -19.98 15.01 -25.19
CA GLY A 186 -20.49 16.38 -25.29
C GLY A 186 -20.92 17.02 -23.96
N HIS A 187 -20.55 16.46 -22.81
CA HIS A 187 -20.79 17.10 -21.51
C HIS A 187 -19.66 18.06 -21.11
N ASP A 188 -20.00 19.31 -20.80
CA ASP A 188 -19.08 20.32 -20.23
C ASP A 188 -18.78 20.05 -18.75
N SER A 189 -17.93 19.04 -18.50
CA SER A 189 -17.40 18.76 -17.17
C SER A 189 -16.03 19.41 -16.99
N PRO A 190 -15.71 20.13 -15.90
CA PRO A 190 -14.37 20.67 -15.69
C PRO A 190 -13.33 19.54 -15.52
N MET A 191 -12.20 19.65 -16.21
CA MET A 191 -11.07 18.73 -15.99
C MET A 191 -10.42 19.07 -14.66
N GLY A 192 -10.19 18.05 -13.84
CA GLY A 192 -9.45 18.16 -12.59
C GLY A 192 -8.33 17.11 -12.57
N LEU A 193 -7.20 17.46 -11.96
CA LEU A 193 -6.13 16.52 -11.68
C LEU A 193 -6.58 15.49 -10.62
N HIS A 194 -5.88 14.37 -10.57
CA HIS A 194 -6.13 13.26 -9.65
C HIS A 194 -5.96 13.65 -8.17
N PHE A 195 -5.07 14.60 -7.92
CA PHE A 195 -4.88 15.28 -6.65
C PHE A 195 -5.21 16.75 -6.88
N LEU A 196 -5.88 17.37 -5.92
CA LEU A 196 -6.33 18.76 -5.98
C LEU A 196 -5.19 19.64 -5.48
N TYR A 197 -4.04 19.51 -6.13
CA TYR A 197 -2.93 20.42 -5.89
C TYR A 197 -3.42 21.84 -6.16
N TRP A 198 -3.34 22.68 -5.14
CA TRP A 198 -3.39 24.11 -5.34
C TRP A 198 -2.13 24.48 -6.12
N LEU A 199 -2.32 24.82 -7.39
CA LEU A 199 -1.28 25.33 -8.26
C LEU A 199 -1.46 26.84 -8.35
N PRO A 200 -0.37 27.64 -8.29
CA PRO A 200 -0.45 29.10 -8.45
C PRO A 200 -0.81 29.52 -9.88
N PHE A 201 -1.11 28.56 -10.76
CA PHE A 201 -1.53 28.72 -12.15
C PHE A 201 -2.70 27.79 -12.44
N ASN A 202 -3.58 28.18 -13.38
CA ASN A 202 -4.66 27.30 -13.82
C ASN A 202 -4.05 26.00 -14.41
N PRO A 203 -4.43 24.82 -13.89
CA PRO A 203 -4.01 23.54 -14.46
C PRO A 203 -4.61 23.29 -15.85
#